data_AF-A0A9Q0EH80-F1
#
_entry.id   AF-A0A9Q0EH80-F1
#
_cell.length_a   1.000
_cell.length_b   1.000
_cell.length_c   1.000
_cell.angle_alpha   90.00
_cell.angle_beta   90.00
_cell.angle_gamma   90.00
#
_symmetry.space_group_name_H-M   'P 1'
#
loop_
_entity.id
_entity.type
_entity.pdbx_description
1 polymer ?
#
loop_
_entity_poly.entity_id
_entity_poly.type
_entity_poly.pdbx_seq_one_letter_code
_entity_poly.pdbx_strand_id
1 'polypeptide(L)'
;ENHSFSFSAHYSHGITAAIYHPVHRLLLVGGCESGDESVSKASGCGITAWRALSGSPHYKQTQKRGYFKMPSFRLFSRQGDEKDGVFRMSLSPDGGVLATEGRLESGTTDKDQYYPLVDVSWWSEDMLILARCSGSLTVSSVRSLRNLLGKSCEWFEPSPSLTPAHNGGFLSLESSAKARYFGYVKQGLYYATEMERFAPPRKRPRTVLKNYRLIDNEEYGEALSLAHAYNLDSDLVYQRQWRKSTVSIASIQDYLSKIRKRSWVLHECAERVPENVDATKELLQFGLKGTDLEALIAIGNREDEGRFILPGDVDLDDLPYEDILSAEEEAKMKKEREHRKRQELLVKVNFSRLTLEQKELCRSRLKLLTYLDRLATYEERYNAEFFKTFRSQNIMASARTYARESNVQALDILFTYHGSELLKHRLAILNNFPETTSPHEYTTLLPEA
;
A
#
# COMPACT_ATOMS: atom_id res chain seq x y z
N GLU A 1 -40.15 24.59 7.57
CA GLU A 1 -41.42 23.99 8.06
C GLU A 1 -41.24 22.49 8.14
N ASN A 2 -41.42 21.91 9.33
CA ASN A 2 -41.37 20.46 9.52
C ASN A 2 -42.79 19.92 9.33
N HIS A 3 -42.98 18.97 8.41
CA HIS A 3 -44.26 18.32 8.15
C HIS A 3 -44.12 16.80 8.25
N SER A 4 -45.21 16.11 8.58
CA SER A 4 -45.28 14.66 8.65
C SER A 4 -46.31 14.15 7.65
N PHE A 5 -45.98 13.09 6.92
CA PHE A 5 -46.86 12.47 5.93
C PHE A 5 -46.85 10.95 6.13
N SER A 6 -48.04 10.34 6.23
CA SER A 6 -48.17 8.89 6.39
C SER A 6 -48.51 8.21 5.07
N PHE A 7 -47.70 7.23 4.70
CA PHE A 7 -47.94 6.37 3.52
C PHE A 7 -48.75 5.10 3.84
N SER A 8 -49.29 4.98 5.06
CA SER A 8 -50.02 3.78 5.52
C SER A 8 -51.24 3.43 4.67
N ALA A 9 -51.82 4.42 3.96
CA ALA A 9 -52.93 4.21 3.04
C ALA A 9 -52.49 3.55 1.70
N HIS A 10 -51.21 3.59 1.36
CA HIS A 10 -50.64 3.06 0.11
C HIS A 10 -49.80 1.80 0.32
N TYR A 11 -49.17 1.67 1.49
CA TYR A 11 -48.36 0.51 1.87
C TYR A 11 -48.94 -0.15 3.13
N SER A 12 -49.94 -1.02 2.94
CA SER A 12 -50.60 -1.74 4.05
C SER A 12 -49.66 -2.64 4.84
N HIS A 13 -48.58 -3.12 4.20
CA HIS A 13 -47.57 -4.00 4.80
C HIS A 13 -46.26 -3.28 5.16
N GLY A 14 -46.25 -1.95 5.08
CA GLY A 14 -45.10 -1.11 5.44
C GLY A 14 -44.18 -0.76 4.28
N ILE A 15 -43.38 0.28 4.51
CA ILE A 15 -42.34 0.76 3.60
C ILE A 15 -41.02 0.11 4.00
N THR A 16 -40.29 -0.40 3.02
CA THR A 16 -39.00 -1.07 3.18
C THR A 16 -37.84 -0.19 2.74
N ALA A 17 -38.05 0.71 1.76
CA ALA A 17 -37.01 1.61 1.26
C ALA A 17 -37.58 2.96 0.81
N ALA A 18 -36.81 4.03 0.98
CA ALA A 18 -37.14 5.37 0.50
C ALA A 18 -35.87 6.12 0.05
N ILE A 19 -35.92 6.78 -1.12
CA ILE A 19 -34.81 7.53 -1.70
C ILE A 19 -35.30 8.83 -2.32
N TYR A 20 -34.57 9.93 -2.08
CA TYR A 20 -34.85 11.21 -2.71
C TYR A 20 -34.01 11.39 -3.98
N HIS A 21 -34.67 11.72 -5.09
CA HIS A 21 -34.05 12.08 -6.36
C HIS A 21 -33.91 13.62 -6.45
N PRO A 22 -32.69 14.17 -6.35
CA PRO A 22 -32.48 15.62 -6.25
C PRO A 22 -32.84 16.39 -7.54
N VAL A 23 -32.48 15.86 -8.72
CA VAL A 23 -32.72 16.53 -10.01
C VAL A 23 -34.21 16.68 -10.32
N HIS A 24 -35.00 15.61 -10.17
CA HIS A 24 -36.45 15.63 -10.45
C HIS A 24 -37.30 16.07 -9.24
N ARG A 25 -36.67 16.27 -8.07
CA ARG A 25 -37.32 16.59 -6.79
C ARG A 25 -38.43 15.59 -6.43
N LEU A 26 -38.14 14.30 -6.63
CA LEU A 26 -39.06 13.21 -6.38
C LEU A 26 -38.58 12.36 -5.20
N LEU A 27 -39.50 11.95 -4.35
CA LEU A 27 -39.30 10.92 -3.35
C LEU A 27 -39.78 9.58 -3.91
N LEU A 28 -38.87 8.64 -4.07
CA LEU A 28 -39.14 7.27 -4.50
C LEU A 28 -39.31 6.39 -3.27
N VAL A 29 -40.42 5.67 -3.20
CA VAL A 29 -40.78 4.82 -2.07
C VAL A 29 -40.98 3.39 -2.57
N GLY A 30 -40.42 2.42 -1.87
CA GLY A 30 -40.52 1.00 -2.16
C GLY A 30 -41.11 0.27 -0.96
N GLY A 31 -42.04 -0.64 -1.21
CA GLY A 31 -42.71 -1.43 -0.17
C GLY A 31 -43.61 -2.50 -0.79
N CYS A 32 -44.35 -3.23 0.06
CA CYS A 32 -45.27 -4.26 -0.40
C CYS A 32 -46.68 -3.66 -0.57
N GLU A 33 -47.12 -3.50 -1.82
CA GLU A 33 -48.38 -2.82 -2.18
C GLU A 33 -49.59 -3.78 -2.11
N SER A 34 -50.68 -3.29 -1.52
CA SER A 34 -51.99 -3.95 -1.54
C SER A 34 -52.68 -3.74 -2.89
N GLY A 35 -52.34 -4.58 -3.87
CA GLY A 35 -53.31 -5.27 -4.73
C GLY A 35 -54.36 -4.48 -5.51
N ASP A 36 -54.21 -3.18 -5.77
CA ASP A 36 -55.01 -2.50 -6.79
C ASP A 36 -54.29 -2.57 -8.14
N GLU A 37 -55.06 -2.71 -9.23
CA GLU A 37 -54.56 -2.84 -10.60
C GLU A 37 -53.48 -1.79 -10.90
N SER A 38 -52.24 -2.28 -11.05
CA SER A 38 -51.06 -1.43 -11.12
C SER A 38 -51.08 -0.57 -12.38
N VAL A 39 -50.99 0.75 -12.22
CA VAL A 39 -50.96 1.73 -13.32
C VAL A 39 -49.64 1.64 -14.14
N SER A 40 -48.60 0.99 -13.59
CA SER A 40 -47.31 0.76 -14.24
C SER A 40 -46.62 -0.53 -13.75
N LYS A 41 -45.67 -1.07 -14.53
CA LYS A 41 -44.85 -2.22 -14.12
C LYS A 41 -44.11 -1.98 -12.79
N ALA A 42 -43.69 -0.74 -12.54
CA ALA A 42 -42.98 -0.36 -11.31
C ALA A 42 -43.88 -0.39 -10.06
N SER A 43 -45.14 0.07 -10.17
CA SER A 43 -46.14 -0.08 -9.10
C SER A 43 -46.52 -1.54 -8.86
N GLY A 44 -46.57 -2.36 -9.92
CA GLY A 44 -46.78 -3.81 -9.76
C GLY A 44 -45.69 -4.51 -8.94
N CYS A 45 -44.49 -3.93 -8.89
CA CYS A 45 -43.37 -4.36 -8.04
C CYS A 45 -43.25 -3.56 -6.73
N GLY A 46 -44.24 -2.72 -6.38
CA GLY A 46 -44.28 -1.99 -5.12
C GLY A 46 -43.52 -0.66 -5.06
N ILE A 47 -43.15 -0.07 -6.21
CA ILE A 47 -42.43 1.21 -6.29
C ILE A 47 -43.37 2.35 -6.66
N THR A 48 -43.36 3.43 -5.87
CA THR A 48 -44.15 4.65 -6.12
C THR A 48 -43.27 5.91 -6.08
N ALA A 49 -43.60 6.90 -6.91
CA ALA A 49 -42.88 8.17 -6.99
C ALA A 49 -43.76 9.34 -6.55
N TRP A 50 -43.23 10.21 -5.68
CA TRP A 50 -43.97 11.27 -4.99
C TRP A 50 -43.28 12.61 -5.18
N ARG A 51 -44.04 13.66 -5.49
CA ARG A 51 -43.52 15.04 -5.55
C ARG A 51 -43.90 15.79 -4.29
N ALA A 52 -42.96 16.52 -3.72
CA ALA A 52 -43.21 17.43 -2.60
C ALA A 52 -44.05 18.65 -3.07
N LEU A 53 -45.06 19.02 -2.28
CA LEU A 53 -45.96 20.15 -2.49
C LEU A 53 -45.75 21.18 -1.38
N SER A 54 -45.91 22.46 -1.71
CA SER A 54 -45.76 23.59 -0.78
C SER A 54 -46.89 23.70 0.28
N GLY A 55 -47.93 22.88 0.18
CA GLY A 55 -49.06 22.86 1.11
C GLY A 55 -49.63 21.44 1.24
N SER A 56 -50.59 21.25 2.15
CA SER A 56 -51.23 19.94 2.37
C SER A 56 -51.82 19.37 1.05
N PRO A 57 -51.67 18.06 0.77
CA PRO A 57 -51.17 16.99 1.63
C PRO A 57 -49.63 16.81 1.63
N HIS A 58 -48.85 17.82 1.23
CA HIS A 58 -47.38 17.85 1.20
C HIS A 58 -46.69 16.88 0.23
N TYR A 59 -47.31 15.76 -0.13
CA TYR A 59 -46.82 14.85 -1.17
C TYR A 59 -47.96 14.41 -2.09
N LYS A 60 -47.65 14.28 -3.38
CA LYS A 60 -48.56 13.75 -4.39
C LYS A 60 -47.87 12.72 -5.27
N GLN A 61 -48.48 11.55 -5.44
CA GLN A 61 -48.00 10.50 -6.32
C GLN A 61 -48.08 10.95 -7.79
N THR A 62 -47.02 10.72 -8.55
CA THR A 62 -46.98 11.07 -9.97
C THR A 62 -47.64 9.96 -10.80
N GLN A 63 -48.90 10.12 -11.17
CA GLN A 63 -49.61 9.22 -12.10
C GLN A 63 -49.52 9.74 -13.54
N LYS A 64 -49.35 8.84 -14.53
CA LYS A 64 -49.63 9.16 -15.94
C LYS A 64 -51.15 9.23 -16.13
N ARG A 65 -51.66 10.39 -16.57
CA ARG A 65 -53.09 10.62 -16.87
C ARG A 65 -53.60 9.64 -17.94
N GLY A 66 -54.56 8.81 -17.57
CA GLY A 66 -55.56 8.20 -18.44
C GLY A 66 -56.91 8.31 -17.74
N TYR A 67 -57.84 9.05 -18.33
CA TYR A 67 -59.20 9.26 -17.80
C TYR A 67 -60.01 7.96 -17.87
N PHE A 68 -60.68 7.56 -16.78
CA PHE A 68 -62.09 7.11 -16.68
C PHE A 68 -62.36 6.44 -15.31
N LYS A 69 -63.53 6.72 -14.72
CA LYS A 69 -64.09 6.07 -13.51
C LYS A 69 -64.94 4.86 -13.90
N MET A 70 -64.96 3.81 -13.07
CA MET A 70 -66.08 2.87 -12.90
C MET A 70 -66.13 2.40 -11.43
N PRO A 71 -67.31 2.19 -10.81
CA PRO A 71 -67.43 1.58 -9.49
C PRO A 71 -67.65 0.07 -9.62
N SER A 72 -66.97 -0.76 -8.82
CA SER A 72 -67.23 -2.20 -8.78
C SER A 72 -67.26 -2.76 -7.36
N PHE A 73 -68.31 -3.54 -7.09
CA PHE A 73 -68.60 -4.29 -5.87
C PHE A 73 -67.77 -5.59 -5.76
N ARG A 74 -67.63 -6.08 -4.51
CA ARG A 74 -66.99 -7.32 -4.02
C ARG A 74 -67.24 -8.58 -4.87
N LEU A 75 -66.28 -9.52 -4.89
CA LEU A 75 -66.42 -10.88 -4.29
C LEU A 75 -65.13 -11.74 -4.48
N PHE A 76 -64.89 -12.61 -3.49
CA PHE A 76 -63.92 -13.72 -3.41
C PHE A 76 -62.47 -13.43 -2.98
N SER A 77 -62.14 -14.05 -1.84
CA SER A 77 -60.80 -14.33 -1.34
C SER A 77 -60.06 -15.26 -2.30
N ARG A 78 -58.94 -14.79 -2.84
CA ARG A 78 -57.96 -15.64 -3.51
C ARG A 78 -56.89 -16.01 -2.50
N GLN A 79 -56.85 -17.29 -2.14
CA GLN A 79 -55.86 -17.86 -1.23
C GLN A 79 -54.63 -18.22 -2.06
N GLY A 80 -53.51 -17.56 -1.74
CA GLY A 80 -52.21 -17.70 -2.41
C GLY A 80 -51.91 -16.52 -3.32
N ASP A 81 -51.08 -15.59 -2.83
CA ASP A 81 -50.29 -14.65 -3.64
C ASP A 81 -49.23 -14.04 -2.68
N GLU A 82 -48.11 -14.74 -2.46
CA GLU A 82 -46.92 -14.13 -1.86
C GLU A 82 -46.30 -13.17 -2.88
N LYS A 83 -46.18 -11.89 -2.49
CA LYS A 83 -45.95 -10.77 -3.41
C LYS A 83 -44.49 -10.35 -3.48
N ASP A 84 -44.06 -9.97 -4.69
CA ASP A 84 -42.77 -9.35 -4.97
C ASP A 84 -42.67 -7.99 -4.23
N GLY A 85 -41.82 -7.92 -3.21
CA GLY A 85 -41.52 -6.69 -2.49
C GLY A 85 -40.11 -6.19 -2.82
N VAL A 86 -39.96 -4.88 -3.02
CA VAL A 86 -38.65 -4.23 -3.13
C VAL A 86 -38.09 -4.01 -1.73
N PHE A 87 -36.90 -4.51 -1.44
CA PHE A 87 -36.27 -4.43 -0.11
C PHE A 87 -35.17 -3.37 -0.04
N ARG A 88 -34.50 -3.09 -1.17
CA ARG A 88 -33.44 -2.09 -1.27
C ARG A 88 -33.58 -1.33 -2.59
N MET A 89 -33.22 -0.05 -2.56
CA MET A 89 -33.12 0.80 -3.73
C MET A 89 -31.78 1.52 -3.70
N SER A 90 -31.25 1.91 -4.87
CA SER A 90 -30.06 2.74 -4.97
C SER A 90 -30.08 3.52 -6.29
N LEU A 91 -29.94 4.85 -6.24
CA LEU A 91 -29.87 5.71 -7.43
C LEU A 91 -28.44 5.74 -7.99
N SER A 92 -28.31 5.70 -9.30
CA SER A 92 -27.04 5.94 -9.99
C SER A 92 -26.51 7.35 -9.66
N PRO A 93 -25.18 7.57 -9.72
CA PRO A 93 -24.62 8.88 -9.42
C PRO A 93 -25.12 10.01 -10.34
N ASP A 94 -25.46 9.71 -11.60
CA ASP A 94 -26.09 10.65 -12.53
C ASP A 94 -27.60 10.85 -12.31
N GLY A 95 -28.24 10.01 -11.48
CA GLY A 95 -29.67 9.97 -11.23
C GLY A 95 -30.52 9.37 -12.36
N GLY A 96 -29.92 8.91 -13.46
CA GLY A 96 -30.63 8.37 -14.61
C GLY A 96 -31.23 6.97 -14.39
N VAL A 97 -30.67 6.18 -13.47
CA VAL A 97 -31.03 4.78 -13.26
C VAL A 97 -31.28 4.48 -11.77
N LEU A 98 -32.34 3.72 -11.48
CA LEU A 98 -32.63 3.20 -10.15
C LEU A 98 -32.39 1.69 -10.13
N ALA A 99 -31.43 1.24 -9.32
CA ALA A 99 -31.26 -0.16 -9.00
C ALA A 99 -32.22 -0.55 -7.87
N THR A 100 -32.96 -1.64 -8.05
CA THR A 100 -33.97 -2.12 -7.10
C THR A 100 -33.72 -3.59 -6.83
N GLU A 101 -33.63 -3.96 -5.57
CA GLU A 101 -33.56 -5.36 -5.15
C GLU A 101 -34.94 -5.80 -4.68
N GLY A 102 -35.48 -6.84 -5.31
CA GLY A 102 -36.72 -7.48 -4.90
C GLY A 102 -36.56 -9.00 -4.88
N ARG A 103 -37.37 -9.68 -4.07
CA ARG A 103 -37.43 -11.15 -4.07
C ARG A 103 -38.32 -11.61 -5.20
N LEU A 104 -37.76 -12.35 -6.16
CA LEU A 104 -38.51 -13.05 -7.20
C LEU A 104 -38.48 -14.54 -6.87
N GLU A 105 -39.60 -15.13 -6.45
CA GLU A 105 -39.69 -16.60 -6.41
C GLU A 105 -40.06 -17.13 -7.79
N SER A 106 -39.06 -17.32 -8.65
CA SER A 106 -39.26 -18.09 -9.88
C SER A 106 -39.38 -19.58 -9.52
N GLY A 107 -40.53 -20.18 -9.79
CA GLY A 107 -40.83 -21.62 -9.59
C GLY A 107 -40.01 -22.59 -10.46
N THR A 108 -38.81 -22.22 -10.90
CA THR A 108 -37.90 -23.11 -11.62
C THR A 108 -37.01 -23.87 -10.64
N THR A 109 -37.09 -25.20 -10.73
CA THR A 109 -36.40 -26.21 -9.92
C THR A 109 -34.91 -26.29 -10.23
N ASP A 110 -34.16 -25.21 -10.05
CA ASP A 110 -32.70 -25.25 -10.10
C ASP A 110 -32.14 -24.62 -8.82
N LYS A 111 -32.14 -25.43 -7.76
CA LYS A 111 -31.93 -25.00 -6.37
C LYS A 111 -30.45 -24.91 -5.94
N ASP A 112 -29.50 -25.05 -6.85
CA ASP A 112 -28.11 -25.28 -6.47
C ASP A 112 -27.15 -24.09 -6.61
N GLN A 113 -27.60 -22.87 -6.94
CA GLN A 113 -26.65 -21.76 -7.11
C GLN A 113 -27.12 -20.32 -6.85
N TYR A 114 -28.26 -20.10 -6.20
CA TYR A 114 -28.73 -18.74 -5.88
C TYR A 114 -28.63 -18.43 -4.39
N TYR A 115 -27.56 -17.73 -4.00
CA TYR A 115 -27.52 -17.01 -2.73
C TYR A 115 -28.23 -15.66 -2.91
N PRO A 116 -29.28 -15.32 -2.14
CA PRO A 116 -30.03 -14.08 -2.30
C PRO A 116 -29.12 -12.85 -2.14
N LEU A 117 -29.43 -11.80 -2.91
CA LEU A 117 -28.82 -10.49 -2.71
C LEU A 117 -29.24 -9.94 -1.33
N VAL A 118 -28.38 -9.10 -0.76
CA VAL A 118 -28.60 -8.45 0.53
C VAL A 118 -28.40 -6.94 0.41
N ASP A 119 -27.54 -6.51 -0.51
CA ASP A 119 -27.33 -5.10 -0.76
C ASP A 119 -26.89 -4.84 -2.20
N VAL A 120 -27.24 -3.67 -2.72
CA VAL A 120 -26.87 -3.22 -4.07
C VAL A 120 -26.47 -1.76 -4.01
N SER A 121 -25.32 -1.45 -4.61
CA SER A 121 -24.80 -0.10 -4.69
C SER A 121 -24.12 0.16 -6.05
N TRP A 122 -23.73 1.40 -6.31
CA TRP A 122 -23.15 1.80 -7.59
C TRP A 122 -21.63 1.95 -7.50
N TRP A 123 -20.91 1.37 -8.47
CA TRP A 123 -19.47 1.59 -8.66
C TRP A 123 -19.22 2.75 -9.64
N SER A 124 -20.02 2.82 -10.70
CA SER A 124 -20.05 3.91 -11.70
C SER A 124 -21.37 3.84 -12.47
N GLU A 125 -21.63 4.76 -13.40
CA GLU A 125 -22.89 4.79 -14.17
C GLU A 125 -23.24 3.47 -14.89
N ASP A 126 -22.22 2.70 -15.30
CA ASP A 126 -22.39 1.44 -16.02
C ASP A 126 -22.13 0.18 -15.17
N MET A 127 -21.82 0.35 -13.87
CA MET A 127 -21.36 -0.75 -13.00
C MET A 127 -22.03 -0.76 -11.62
N LEU A 128 -22.53 -1.93 -11.22
CA LEU A 128 -23.18 -2.20 -9.94
C LEU A 128 -22.29 -3.03 -9.03
N ILE A 129 -22.31 -2.71 -7.75
CA ILE A 129 -21.79 -3.54 -6.67
C ILE A 129 -22.95 -4.37 -6.14
N LEU A 130 -22.84 -5.70 -6.23
CA LEU A 130 -23.84 -6.66 -5.80
C LEU A 130 -23.31 -7.45 -4.61
N ALA A 131 -23.93 -7.31 -3.44
CA ALA A 131 -23.62 -8.09 -2.24
C ALA A 131 -24.67 -9.19 -2.02
N ARG A 132 -24.19 -10.42 -1.80
CA ARG A 132 -25.04 -11.59 -1.51
C ARG A 132 -24.97 -11.98 -0.04
N CYS A 133 -26.00 -12.68 0.44
CA CYS A 133 -26.11 -13.13 1.83
C CYS A 133 -24.95 -14.06 2.25
N SER A 134 -24.35 -14.74 1.28
CA SER A 134 -23.20 -15.62 1.48
C SER A 134 -21.91 -14.87 1.80
N GLY A 135 -21.90 -13.55 1.68
CA GLY A 135 -20.70 -12.73 1.76
C GLY A 135 -20.05 -12.47 0.39
N SER A 136 -20.49 -13.15 -0.67
CA SER A 136 -19.95 -12.89 -2.01
C SER A 136 -20.37 -11.52 -2.55
N LEU A 137 -19.41 -10.81 -3.13
CA LEU A 137 -19.54 -9.48 -3.70
C LEU A 137 -18.99 -9.48 -5.13
N THR A 138 -19.74 -8.88 -6.04
CA THR A 138 -19.33 -8.73 -7.46
C THR A 138 -19.57 -7.32 -7.92
N VAL A 139 -18.63 -6.75 -8.68
CA VAL A 139 -18.88 -5.53 -9.44
C VAL A 139 -19.28 -5.94 -10.84
N SER A 140 -20.56 -5.81 -11.16
CA SER A 140 -21.17 -6.31 -12.40
C SER A 140 -21.57 -5.18 -13.33
N SER A 141 -21.44 -5.39 -14.64
CA SER A 141 -22.00 -4.46 -15.63
C SER A 141 -23.53 -4.43 -15.56
N VAL A 142 -24.14 -3.24 -15.63
CA VAL A 142 -25.61 -3.07 -15.64
C VAL A 142 -26.27 -3.83 -16.81
N ARG A 143 -25.60 -3.90 -17.97
CA ARG A 143 -26.18 -4.46 -19.20
C ARG A 143 -26.09 -5.99 -19.28
N SER A 144 -24.99 -6.56 -18.79
CA SER A 144 -24.70 -8.00 -18.94
C SER A 144 -24.73 -8.77 -17.62
N LEU A 145 -24.78 -8.07 -16.49
CA LEU A 145 -24.65 -8.61 -15.12
C LEU A 145 -23.40 -9.47 -14.88
N ARG A 146 -22.42 -9.42 -15.78
CA ARG A 146 -21.14 -10.12 -15.67
C ARG A 146 -20.20 -9.37 -14.73
N ASN A 147 -19.50 -10.12 -13.89
CA ASN A 147 -18.47 -9.59 -13.00
C ASN A 147 -17.30 -8.99 -13.82
N LEU A 148 -16.94 -7.76 -13.51
CA LEU A 148 -15.90 -6.98 -14.18
C LEU A 148 -14.57 -7.00 -13.41
N LEU A 149 -14.59 -7.39 -12.12
CA LEU A 149 -13.38 -7.50 -11.29
C LEU A 149 -12.62 -8.83 -11.48
N GLY A 150 -13.18 -9.78 -12.22
CA GLY A 150 -12.50 -11.04 -12.55
C GLY A 150 -13.42 -12.25 -12.62
N LYS A 151 -12.83 -13.44 -12.70
CA LYS A 151 -13.55 -14.73 -12.81
C LYS A 151 -14.20 -15.19 -11.49
N SER A 152 -13.81 -14.60 -10.36
CA SER A 152 -14.32 -14.93 -9.03
C SER A 152 -14.92 -13.70 -8.33
N CYS A 153 -15.91 -13.94 -7.47
CA CYS A 153 -16.45 -12.93 -6.56
C CYS A 153 -15.49 -12.69 -5.38
N GLU A 154 -15.50 -11.47 -4.86
CA GLU A 154 -14.86 -11.12 -3.58
C GLU A 154 -15.70 -11.64 -2.42
N TRP A 155 -15.10 -12.04 -1.31
CA TRP A 155 -15.83 -12.63 -0.19
C TRP A 155 -15.63 -11.84 1.10
N PHE A 156 -16.76 -11.44 1.69
CA PHE A 156 -16.88 -10.75 2.98
C PHE A 156 -17.56 -11.68 4.00
N GLU A 157 -17.64 -11.24 5.27
CA GLU A 157 -18.53 -11.87 6.24
C GLU A 157 -20.00 -11.86 5.75
N PRO A 158 -20.83 -12.86 6.12
CA PRO A 158 -22.21 -12.96 5.63
C PRO A 158 -23.04 -11.70 5.89
N SER A 159 -23.85 -11.32 4.90
CA SER A 159 -24.70 -10.11 4.92
C SER A 159 -23.95 -8.77 5.02
N PRO A 160 -23.00 -8.47 4.10
CA PRO A 160 -22.31 -7.19 4.10
C PRO A 160 -23.26 -6.05 3.68
N SER A 161 -23.09 -4.87 4.27
CA SER A 161 -23.77 -3.65 3.79
C SER A 161 -22.78 -2.74 3.08
N LEU A 162 -23.21 -2.19 1.95
CA LEU A 162 -22.36 -1.50 0.99
C LEU A 162 -22.57 0.01 1.02
N THR A 163 -21.51 0.72 0.67
CA THR A 163 -21.55 2.13 0.28
C THR A 163 -21.34 2.26 -1.23
N PRO A 164 -21.78 3.35 -1.87
CA PRO A 164 -21.40 3.64 -3.26
C PRO A 164 -19.89 3.87 -3.36
N ALA A 165 -19.33 3.57 -4.54
CA ALA A 165 -17.91 3.81 -4.75
C ALA A 165 -17.60 5.31 -4.77
N HIS A 166 -16.48 5.66 -4.14
CA HIS A 166 -15.93 7.00 -4.06
C HIS A 166 -14.42 6.93 -4.29
N ASN A 167 -13.89 7.70 -5.24
CA ASN A 167 -12.46 7.72 -5.62
C ASN A 167 -11.86 6.33 -5.91
N GLY A 168 -12.61 5.46 -6.61
CA GLY A 168 -12.12 4.15 -7.03
C GLY A 168 -12.15 3.05 -5.95
N GLY A 169 -12.83 3.27 -4.82
CA GLY A 169 -13.07 2.26 -3.79
C GLY A 169 -14.44 2.42 -3.13
N PHE A 170 -14.90 1.40 -2.40
CA PHE A 170 -16.11 1.45 -1.58
C PHE A 170 -15.85 0.85 -0.20
N LEU A 171 -16.67 1.21 0.77
CA LEU A 171 -16.66 0.62 2.11
C LEU A 171 -17.76 -0.44 2.22
N SER A 172 -17.42 -1.56 2.87
CA SER A 172 -18.33 -2.63 3.25
C SER A 172 -18.34 -2.76 4.77
N LEU A 173 -19.53 -2.79 5.39
CA LEU A 173 -19.69 -2.94 6.82
C LEU A 173 -20.04 -4.39 7.17
N GLU A 174 -19.15 -5.03 7.93
CA GLU A 174 -19.26 -6.42 8.36
C GLU A 174 -19.85 -6.48 9.78
N SER A 175 -21.00 -7.14 9.96
CA SER A 175 -21.65 -7.26 11.28
C SER A 175 -21.70 -8.71 11.76
N SER A 176 -20.97 -8.99 12.85
CA SER A 176 -20.89 -10.30 13.53
C SER A 176 -22.22 -10.80 14.14
N ALA A 177 -23.24 -9.95 14.26
CA ALA A 177 -24.47 -10.28 15.00
C ALA A 177 -25.37 -11.30 14.26
N LYS A 178 -25.52 -11.19 12.94
CA LYS A 178 -26.35 -12.12 12.14
C LYS A 178 -25.65 -13.45 11.83
N ALA A 179 -24.32 -13.45 11.75
CA ALA A 179 -23.51 -14.66 11.53
C ALA A 179 -23.63 -15.68 12.68
N ARG A 180 -23.77 -15.19 13.93
CA ARG A 180 -23.96 -16.05 15.11
C ARG A 180 -25.29 -16.81 15.09
N TYR A 181 -26.39 -16.16 14.71
CA TYR A 181 -27.72 -16.79 14.69
C TYR A 181 -27.82 -17.94 13.68
N PHE A 182 -27.28 -17.75 12.47
CA PHE A 182 -27.28 -18.78 11.43
C PHE A 182 -26.33 -19.95 11.74
N GLY A 183 -25.26 -19.71 12.50
CA GLY A 183 -24.34 -20.74 12.98
C GLY A 183 -25.02 -21.75 13.91
N TYR A 184 -25.81 -21.27 14.87
CA TYR A 184 -26.53 -22.14 15.82
C TYR A 184 -27.61 -22.99 15.14
N VAL A 185 -28.34 -22.43 14.16
CA VAL A 185 -29.40 -23.15 13.43
C VAL A 185 -28.82 -24.27 12.56
N LYS A 186 -27.71 -24.02 11.85
CA LYS A 186 -27.02 -25.05 11.07
C LYS A 186 -26.45 -26.16 11.94
N GLN A 187 -25.90 -25.82 13.10
CA GLN A 187 -25.34 -26.79 14.04
C GLN A 187 -26.44 -27.65 14.68
N GLY A 188 -27.60 -27.06 15.01
CA GLY A 188 -28.78 -27.80 15.46
C GLY A 188 -29.36 -28.74 14.40
N LEU A 189 -29.44 -28.30 13.13
CA LEU A 189 -29.91 -29.14 12.02
C LEU A 189 -28.97 -30.30 11.72
N TYR A 190 -27.65 -30.12 11.84
CA TYR A 190 -26.67 -31.19 11.66
C TYR A 190 -26.81 -32.30 12.71
N TYR A 191 -26.91 -31.95 14.00
CA TYR A 191 -27.08 -32.94 15.06
C TYR A 191 -28.43 -33.66 15.02
N ALA A 192 -29.47 -33.03 14.46
CA ALA A 192 -30.81 -33.62 14.38
C ALA A 192 -31.04 -34.50 13.14
N THR A 193 -30.30 -34.27 12.05
CA THR A 193 -30.57 -34.91 10.76
C THR A 193 -29.39 -35.70 10.20
N GLU A 194 -28.19 -35.60 10.78
CA GLU A 194 -26.93 -36.25 10.35
C GLU A 194 -26.58 -36.03 8.86
N MET A 195 -27.23 -35.06 8.19
CA MET A 195 -26.99 -34.77 6.78
C MET A 195 -25.67 -34.01 6.59
N GLU A 196 -24.77 -34.53 5.74
CA GLU A 196 -23.45 -33.94 5.46
C GLU A 196 -23.51 -32.48 4.95
N ARG A 197 -24.63 -32.03 4.37
CA ARG A 197 -24.79 -30.63 3.90
C ARG A 197 -24.79 -29.60 5.04
N PHE A 198 -25.09 -30.02 6.27
CA PHE A 198 -25.09 -29.17 7.46
C PHE A 198 -23.85 -29.37 8.34
N ALA A 199 -22.94 -30.28 7.93
CA ALA A 199 -21.69 -30.52 8.65
C ALA A 199 -20.90 -29.22 8.79
N PRO A 200 -20.37 -28.91 9.99
CA PRO A 200 -19.52 -27.75 10.17
C PRO A 200 -18.33 -27.85 9.21
N PRO A 201 -18.06 -26.82 8.38
CA PRO A 201 -17.01 -26.90 7.38
C PRO A 201 -15.67 -27.11 8.07
N ARG A 202 -14.90 -28.10 7.60
CA ARG A 202 -13.51 -28.30 8.01
C ARG A 202 -12.72 -27.05 7.62
N LYS A 203 -12.47 -26.17 8.60
CA LYS A 203 -11.73 -24.92 8.41
C LYS A 203 -10.30 -25.24 7.98
N ARG A 204 -9.97 -24.95 6.73
CA ARG A 204 -8.61 -24.57 6.37
C ARG A 204 -8.52 -23.05 6.34
N PRO A 205 -7.48 -22.49 6.97
CA PRO A 205 -6.99 -21.14 6.77
C PRO A 205 -7.26 -20.49 5.41
N ARG A 206 -8.33 -19.75 5.15
CA ARG A 206 -8.39 -18.93 3.91
C ARG A 206 -8.56 -17.48 4.31
N THR A 207 -7.52 -16.70 4.06
CA THR A 207 -7.51 -15.29 4.33
C THR A 207 -7.22 -14.52 3.06
N VAL A 208 -8.08 -13.54 2.80
CA VAL A 208 -7.81 -12.41 1.92
C VAL A 208 -6.79 -11.53 2.64
N LEU A 209 -5.55 -12.00 2.61
CA LEU A 209 -4.34 -11.36 3.12
C LEU A 209 -3.16 -11.90 2.30
N LYS A 210 -3.39 -12.34 1.05
CA LYS A 210 -2.42 -13.17 0.33
C LYS A 210 -1.10 -12.45 0.06
N ASN A 211 -1.08 -11.14 -0.23
CA ASN A 211 0.21 -10.47 -0.51
C ASN A 211 1.06 -10.26 0.75
N TYR A 212 0.47 -9.80 1.86
CA TYR A 212 1.21 -9.68 3.12
C TYR A 212 1.52 -11.05 3.75
N ARG A 213 0.60 -12.02 3.65
CA ARG A 213 0.86 -13.40 4.11
C ARG A 213 1.90 -14.12 3.27
N LEU A 214 2.00 -13.93 1.95
CA LEU A 214 3.05 -14.56 1.13
C LEU A 214 4.44 -14.07 1.56
N ILE A 215 4.57 -12.76 1.80
CA ILE A 215 5.79 -12.15 2.32
C ILE A 215 6.10 -12.65 3.75
N ASP A 216 5.09 -12.84 4.59
CA ASP A 216 5.25 -13.39 5.93
C ASP A 216 5.45 -14.93 5.96
N ASN A 217 4.97 -15.63 4.94
CA ASN A 217 5.12 -17.08 4.70
C ASN A 217 6.38 -17.43 3.89
N GLU A 218 7.23 -16.44 3.56
CA GLU A 218 8.51 -16.61 2.86
C GLU A 218 8.42 -17.12 1.40
N GLU A 219 7.23 -17.06 0.79
CA GLU A 219 6.99 -17.41 -0.60
C GLU A 219 7.30 -16.20 -1.52
N TYR A 220 8.54 -15.71 -1.46
CA TYR A 220 8.97 -14.49 -2.16
C TYR A 220 8.92 -14.61 -3.69
N GLY A 221 9.17 -15.81 -4.23
CA GLY A 221 9.12 -16.06 -5.67
C GLY A 221 7.72 -15.88 -6.25
N GLU A 222 6.69 -16.35 -5.55
CA GLU A 222 5.28 -16.14 -5.95
C GLU A 222 4.85 -14.70 -5.75
N ALA A 223 5.30 -14.04 -4.67
CA ALA A 223 5.03 -12.63 -4.45
C ALA A 223 5.62 -11.75 -5.57
N LEU A 224 6.84 -12.04 -6.03
CA LEU A 224 7.48 -11.33 -7.14
C LEU A 224 6.76 -11.60 -8.47
N SER A 225 6.41 -12.85 -8.78
CA SER A 225 5.71 -13.17 -10.03
C SER A 225 4.35 -12.49 -10.11
N LEU A 226 3.62 -12.42 -9.00
CA LEU A 226 2.38 -11.66 -8.88
C LEU A 226 2.62 -10.15 -9.00
N ALA A 227 3.67 -9.62 -8.37
CA ALA A 227 3.99 -8.20 -8.48
C ALA A 227 4.27 -7.79 -9.94
N HIS A 228 5.04 -8.60 -10.66
CA HIS A 228 5.28 -8.38 -12.09
C HIS A 228 4.03 -8.56 -12.95
N ALA A 229 3.21 -9.57 -12.68
CA ALA A 229 1.98 -9.82 -13.45
C ALA A 229 0.94 -8.69 -13.33
N TYR A 230 0.86 -8.06 -12.15
CA TYR A 230 -0.11 -7.00 -11.86
C TYR A 230 0.50 -5.60 -11.80
N ASN A 231 1.76 -5.43 -12.21
CA ASN A 231 2.51 -4.17 -12.16
C ASN A 231 2.45 -3.48 -10.77
N LEU A 232 2.60 -4.27 -9.71
CA LEU A 232 2.64 -3.83 -8.32
C LEU A 232 4.09 -3.51 -7.91
N ASP A 233 4.25 -2.76 -6.82
CA ASP A 233 5.55 -2.37 -6.28
C ASP A 233 6.35 -3.59 -5.78
N SER A 234 7.30 -4.05 -6.59
CA SER A 234 8.22 -5.15 -6.26
C SER A 234 9.21 -4.78 -5.14
N ASP A 235 9.42 -3.49 -4.87
CA ASP A 235 10.37 -3.05 -3.83
C ASP A 235 9.96 -3.62 -2.47
N LEU A 236 8.66 -3.73 -2.18
CA LEU A 236 8.19 -4.24 -0.88
C LEU A 236 8.65 -5.66 -0.59
N VAL A 237 8.78 -6.50 -1.63
CA VAL A 237 9.26 -7.88 -1.49
C VAL A 237 10.76 -7.87 -1.22
N TYR A 238 11.54 -7.14 -2.01
CA TYR A 238 12.99 -7.02 -1.83
C TYR A 238 13.37 -6.35 -0.50
N GLN A 239 12.62 -5.35 -0.06
CA GLN A 239 12.80 -4.70 1.25
C GLN A 239 12.59 -5.68 2.40
N ARG A 240 11.61 -6.61 2.28
CA ARG A 240 11.42 -7.65 3.29
C ARG A 240 12.57 -8.65 3.28
N GLN A 241 12.98 -9.11 2.10
CA GLN A 241 14.08 -10.06 1.94
C GLN A 241 15.37 -9.49 2.54
N TRP A 242 15.70 -8.22 2.22
CA TRP A 242 16.83 -7.49 2.78
C TRP A 242 16.81 -7.41 4.31
N ARG A 243 15.64 -7.13 4.91
CA ARG A 243 15.52 -7.02 6.37
C ARG A 243 15.78 -8.34 7.08
N LYS A 244 15.38 -9.46 6.48
CA LYS A 244 15.60 -10.81 7.03
C LYS A 244 17.00 -11.35 6.73
N SER A 245 17.62 -10.95 5.62
CA SER A 245 18.98 -11.39 5.28
C SER A 245 20.04 -10.69 6.14
N THR A 246 21.10 -11.43 6.43
CA THR A 246 22.36 -10.82 6.87
C THR A 246 22.95 -10.01 5.72
N VAL A 247 23.65 -8.92 6.04
CA VAL A 247 24.24 -8.08 5.02
C VAL A 247 25.56 -8.70 4.55
N SER A 248 25.54 -9.22 3.34
CA SER A 248 26.68 -9.74 2.60
C SER A 248 26.75 -9.11 1.20
N ILE A 249 27.91 -9.22 0.54
CA ILE A 249 28.12 -8.75 -0.84
C ILE A 249 27.04 -9.33 -1.78
N ALA A 250 26.73 -10.63 -1.64
CA ALA A 250 25.67 -11.29 -2.39
C ALA A 250 24.29 -10.68 -2.10
N SER A 251 23.91 -10.48 -0.83
CA SER A 251 22.60 -9.91 -0.47
C SER A 251 22.40 -8.47 -0.99
N ILE A 252 23.48 -7.69 -1.09
CA ILE A 252 23.46 -6.33 -1.66
C ILE A 252 23.10 -6.42 -3.14
N GLN A 253 23.75 -7.33 -3.87
CA GLN A 253 23.49 -7.55 -5.29
C GLN A 253 22.13 -8.20 -5.55
N ASP A 254 21.68 -9.12 -4.69
CA ASP A 254 20.46 -9.89 -4.91
C ASP A 254 19.18 -9.10 -4.57
N TYR A 255 19.25 -8.20 -3.59
CA TYR A 255 18.09 -7.48 -3.07
C TYR A 255 18.23 -5.96 -3.18
N LEU A 256 19.31 -5.38 -2.64
CA LEU A 256 19.44 -3.92 -2.53
C LEU A 256 19.54 -3.25 -3.91
N SER A 257 20.23 -3.90 -4.85
CA SER A 257 20.37 -3.44 -6.24
C SER A 257 19.04 -3.37 -7.00
N LYS A 258 18.03 -4.15 -6.58
CA LYS A 258 16.73 -4.27 -7.26
C LYS A 258 15.68 -3.30 -6.70
N ILE A 259 16.00 -2.61 -5.61
CA ILE A 259 15.08 -1.66 -4.95
C ILE A 259 15.22 -0.30 -5.62
N ARG A 260 14.09 0.23 -6.09
CA ARG A 260 14.08 1.48 -6.85
C ARG A 260 14.13 2.70 -5.94
N LYS A 261 13.50 2.70 -4.77
CA LYS A 261 13.40 3.90 -3.92
C LYS A 261 14.75 4.36 -3.35
N ARG A 262 15.27 5.50 -3.83
CA ARG A 262 16.56 6.07 -3.39
C ARG A 262 16.66 6.34 -1.91
N SER A 263 15.67 7.05 -1.35
CA SER A 263 15.68 7.46 0.05
C SER A 263 15.79 6.25 0.98
N TRP A 264 15.14 5.15 0.61
CA TRP A 264 15.18 3.89 1.35
C TRP A 264 16.55 3.22 1.24
N VAL A 265 17.10 3.09 0.03
CA VAL A 265 18.42 2.47 -0.19
C VAL A 265 19.52 3.24 0.55
N LEU A 266 19.53 4.57 0.44
CA LEU A 266 20.53 5.41 1.13
C LEU A 266 20.39 5.37 2.64
N HIS A 267 19.16 5.27 3.16
CA HIS A 267 18.94 5.07 4.58
C HIS A 267 19.52 3.72 5.05
N GLU A 268 19.27 2.63 4.34
CA GLU A 268 19.82 1.32 4.69
C GLU A 268 21.35 1.28 4.60
N CYS A 269 21.95 1.85 3.55
CA CYS A 269 23.41 1.99 3.44
C CYS A 269 24.01 2.80 4.58
N ALA A 270 23.29 3.79 5.10
CA ALA A 270 23.76 4.67 6.16
C ALA A 270 23.42 4.17 7.57
N GLU A 271 22.49 3.25 7.78
CA GLU A 271 22.06 2.82 9.11
C GLU A 271 22.44 1.36 9.44
N ARG A 272 22.40 0.47 8.46
CA ARG A 272 22.70 -0.96 8.67
C ARG A 272 24.22 -1.15 8.69
N VAL A 273 24.72 -1.91 9.67
CA VAL A 273 26.15 -2.19 9.83
C VAL A 273 26.36 -3.71 9.72
N PRO A 274 27.06 -4.18 8.67
CA PRO A 274 27.38 -5.60 8.50
C PRO A 274 28.39 -6.12 9.53
N GLU A 275 28.39 -7.44 9.75
CA GLU A 275 29.37 -8.11 10.63
C GLU A 275 30.76 -8.23 10.01
N ASN A 276 30.84 -8.24 8.67
CA ASN A 276 32.10 -8.30 7.93
C ASN A 276 32.53 -6.89 7.48
N VAL A 277 33.83 -6.59 7.60
CA VAL A 277 34.49 -5.40 7.04
C VAL A 277 34.20 -5.25 5.55
N ASP A 278 34.40 -6.32 4.78
CA ASP A 278 34.24 -6.28 3.32
C ASP A 278 32.80 -5.97 2.93
N ALA A 279 31.84 -6.56 3.64
CA ALA A 279 30.42 -6.27 3.43
C ALA A 279 30.07 -4.82 3.82
N THR A 280 30.70 -4.28 4.88
CA THR A 280 30.53 -2.88 5.31
C THR A 280 31.08 -1.92 4.26
N LYS A 281 32.27 -2.22 3.75
CA LYS A 281 32.93 -1.47 2.68
C LYS A 281 32.07 -1.48 1.41
N GLU A 282 31.60 -2.66 0.98
CA GLU A 282 30.73 -2.78 -0.20
C GLU A 282 29.39 -2.06 -0.01
N LEU A 283 28.77 -2.14 1.17
CA LEU A 283 27.50 -1.45 1.44
C LEU A 283 27.65 0.09 1.36
N LEU A 284 28.71 0.63 1.95
CA LEU A 284 29.02 2.05 1.88
C LEU A 284 29.35 2.48 0.45
N GLN A 285 30.16 1.69 -0.27
CA GLN A 285 30.49 1.95 -1.67
C GLN A 285 29.26 1.89 -2.57
N PHE A 286 28.33 0.96 -2.32
CA PHE A 286 27.07 0.87 -3.04
C PHE A 286 26.23 2.15 -2.87
N GLY A 287 26.11 2.66 -1.64
CA GLY A 287 25.46 3.96 -1.40
C GLY A 287 26.19 5.14 -2.07
N LEU A 288 27.53 5.09 -2.17
CA LEU A 288 28.32 6.11 -2.87
C LEU A 288 28.11 6.09 -4.38
N LYS A 289 27.87 4.92 -4.99
CA LYS A 289 27.49 4.80 -6.41
C LYS A 289 26.18 5.55 -6.66
N GLY A 290 25.16 5.34 -5.83
CA GLY A 290 23.87 6.03 -5.95
C GLY A 290 23.82 7.50 -5.53
N THR A 291 24.94 8.06 -5.07
CA THR A 291 25.07 9.49 -4.74
C THR A 291 26.08 10.19 -5.64
N ASP A 292 26.41 9.61 -6.80
CA ASP A 292 27.37 10.21 -7.72
C ASP A 292 26.78 11.40 -8.49
N LEU A 293 27.62 12.05 -9.31
CA LEU A 293 27.25 13.24 -10.08
C LEU A 293 26.10 12.97 -11.06
N GLU A 294 26.02 11.77 -11.63
CA GLU A 294 24.91 11.38 -12.53
C GLU A 294 23.56 11.45 -11.79
N ALA A 295 23.47 10.87 -10.59
CA ALA A 295 22.30 10.97 -9.74
C ALA A 295 21.99 12.42 -9.36
N LEU A 296 23.02 13.22 -9.03
CA LEU A 296 22.85 14.64 -8.67
C LEU A 296 22.27 15.47 -9.82
N ILE A 297 22.69 15.20 -11.06
CA ILE A 297 22.19 15.87 -12.27
C ILE A 297 20.75 15.43 -12.56
N ALA A 298 20.47 14.13 -12.51
CA ALA A 298 19.12 13.59 -12.76
C ALA A 298 18.08 14.18 -11.78
N ILE A 299 18.44 14.38 -10.51
CA ILE A 299 17.60 15.09 -9.53
C ILE A 299 17.38 16.54 -9.92
N GLY A 300 18.44 17.22 -10.37
CA GLY A 300 18.37 18.61 -10.83
C GLY A 300 17.39 18.79 -11.99
N ASN A 301 17.38 17.84 -12.92
CA ASN A 301 16.50 17.81 -14.09
C ASN A 301 15.09 17.25 -13.78
N ARG A 302 14.88 16.66 -12.59
CA ARG A 302 13.65 15.96 -12.18
C ARG A 302 13.30 14.71 -13.01
N GLU A 303 14.31 14.04 -13.59
CA GLU A 303 14.15 12.85 -14.44
C GLU A 303 14.17 11.54 -13.64
N ASP A 304 14.55 11.63 -12.36
CA ASP A 304 14.82 10.49 -11.50
C ASP A 304 13.57 9.80 -10.95
N GLU A 305 12.45 10.51 -10.77
CA GLU A 305 11.22 10.00 -10.14
C GLU A 305 11.44 9.40 -8.72
N GLY A 306 12.51 9.79 -8.03
CA GLY A 306 12.87 9.25 -6.71
C GLY A 306 13.60 7.90 -6.76
N ARG A 307 14.08 7.50 -7.93
CA ARG A 307 14.77 6.23 -8.16
C ARG A 307 16.23 6.29 -7.70
N PHE A 308 16.79 5.12 -7.42
CA PHE A 308 18.21 4.94 -7.13
C PHE A 308 18.94 4.69 -8.45
N ILE A 309 19.73 5.66 -8.88
CA ILE A 309 20.47 5.60 -10.15
C ILE A 309 21.88 5.09 -9.90
N LEU A 310 22.30 4.05 -10.61
CA LEU A 310 23.68 3.57 -10.58
C LEU A 310 24.49 4.19 -11.72
N PRO A 311 25.79 4.51 -11.50
CA PRO A 311 26.64 5.02 -12.56
C PRO A 311 26.87 3.97 -13.64
N GLY A 312 26.61 4.30 -14.90
CA GLY A 312 26.93 3.43 -16.04
C GLY A 312 25.80 2.56 -16.60
N ASP A 313 24.52 2.85 -16.33
CA ASP A 313 23.38 2.28 -17.08
C ASP A 313 23.27 2.81 -18.53
N VAL A 314 24.41 3.20 -19.13
CA VAL A 314 24.55 3.64 -20.52
C VAL A 314 25.42 2.61 -21.21
N ASP A 315 24.85 1.95 -22.22
CA ASP A 315 25.44 0.83 -22.98
C ASP A 315 26.92 1.03 -23.29
N LEU A 316 27.74 0.10 -22.78
CA LEU A 316 29.17 -0.02 -23.03
C LEU A 316 29.41 -0.80 -24.33
N ASP A 317 28.91 -0.29 -25.46
CA ASP A 317 29.11 -0.88 -26.79
C ASP A 317 30.09 -0.09 -27.68
N ASP A 318 30.94 0.76 -27.11
CA ASP A 318 31.95 1.53 -27.86
C ASP A 318 33.37 1.40 -27.27
N LEU A 319 33.84 0.15 -27.16
CA LEU A 319 35.27 -0.14 -27.07
C LEU A 319 35.74 -0.61 -28.45
N PRO A 320 36.64 0.13 -29.14
CA PRO A 320 37.36 -0.46 -30.25
C PRO A 320 38.14 -1.65 -29.73
N TYR A 321 37.94 -2.81 -30.35
CA TYR A 321 38.80 -3.97 -30.18
C TYR A 321 40.21 -3.62 -30.70
N GLU A 322 41.22 -4.03 -29.93
CA GLU A 322 42.68 -4.05 -30.19
C GLU A 322 43.51 -3.15 -29.26
N ASP A 323 44.12 -3.75 -28.22
CA ASP A 323 45.57 -4.02 -28.14
C ASP A 323 45.85 -4.86 -26.88
N ILE A 324 46.87 -5.74 -26.90
CA ILE A 324 47.32 -6.47 -25.70
C ILE A 324 48.12 -5.49 -24.84
N LEU A 325 47.42 -4.66 -24.06
CA LEU A 325 48.01 -3.79 -23.06
C LEU A 325 48.28 -4.56 -21.77
N SER A 326 49.25 -4.11 -20.98
CA SER A 326 49.43 -4.64 -19.64
C SER A 326 48.23 -4.25 -18.74
N ALA A 327 47.88 -5.10 -17.76
CA ALA A 327 46.77 -4.82 -16.84
C ALA A 327 46.94 -3.47 -16.09
N GLU A 328 48.17 -3.00 -15.93
CA GLU A 328 48.50 -1.71 -15.33
C GLU A 328 48.16 -0.52 -16.25
N GLU A 329 48.46 -0.64 -17.54
CA GLU A 329 48.15 0.38 -18.55
C GLU A 329 46.65 0.49 -18.80
N GLU A 330 45.94 -0.64 -18.85
CA GLU A 330 44.47 -0.66 -18.93
C GLU A 330 43.82 0.03 -17.72
N ALA A 331 44.31 -0.26 -16.51
CA ALA A 331 43.81 0.36 -15.29
C ALA A 331 44.05 1.88 -15.27
N LYS A 332 45.20 2.34 -15.77
CA LYS A 332 45.53 3.75 -15.86
C LYS A 332 44.61 4.47 -16.87
N MET A 333 44.46 3.90 -18.07
CA MET A 333 43.57 4.44 -19.10
C MET A 333 42.11 4.51 -18.63
N LYS A 334 41.64 3.48 -17.91
CA LYS A 334 40.30 3.47 -17.31
C LYS A 334 40.13 4.61 -16.30
N LYS A 335 41.10 4.81 -15.39
CA LYS A 335 41.08 5.92 -14.42
C LYS A 335 41.07 7.28 -15.12
N GLU A 336 41.83 7.45 -16.19
CA GLU A 336 41.87 8.70 -16.95
C GLU A 336 40.54 8.98 -17.67
N ARG A 337 39.90 7.96 -18.25
CA ARG A 337 38.56 8.07 -18.85
C ARG A 337 37.51 8.43 -17.80
N GLU A 338 37.51 7.76 -16.65
CA GLU A 338 36.62 8.05 -15.52
C GLU A 338 36.84 9.47 -14.99
N HIS A 339 38.10 9.91 -14.86
CA HIS A 339 38.44 11.27 -14.43
C HIS A 339 37.92 12.32 -15.40
N ARG A 340 38.08 12.10 -16.72
CA ARG A 340 37.56 12.98 -17.76
C ARG A 340 36.05 13.08 -17.72
N LYS A 341 35.34 11.94 -17.68
CA LYS A 341 33.88 11.89 -17.55
C LYS A 341 33.42 12.62 -16.28
N ARG A 342 34.13 12.45 -15.17
CA ARG A 342 33.84 13.17 -13.92
C ARG A 342 33.97 14.68 -14.07
N GLN A 343 35.02 15.17 -14.73
CA GLN A 343 35.20 16.60 -14.99
C GLN A 343 34.06 17.17 -15.85
N GLU A 344 33.66 16.46 -16.90
CA GLU A 344 32.54 16.84 -17.76
C GLU A 344 31.21 16.94 -16.99
N LEU A 345 30.95 15.97 -16.09
CA LEU A 345 29.76 16.00 -15.24
C LEU A 345 29.79 17.15 -14.22
N LEU A 346 30.96 17.49 -13.67
CA LEU A 346 31.11 18.61 -12.73
C LEU A 346 30.74 19.95 -13.37
N VAL A 347 31.08 20.15 -14.64
CA VAL A 347 30.73 21.39 -15.38
C VAL A 347 29.21 21.55 -15.52
N LYS A 348 28.46 20.44 -15.59
CA LYS A 348 26.99 20.46 -15.70
C LYS A 348 26.29 20.84 -14.38
N VAL A 349 26.97 20.74 -13.24
CA VAL A 349 26.37 20.98 -11.92
C VAL A 349 26.58 22.42 -11.46
N ASN A 350 25.49 23.13 -11.18
CA ASN A 350 25.55 24.45 -10.57
C ASN A 350 25.49 24.38 -9.03
N PHE A 351 26.66 24.36 -8.38
CA PHE A 351 26.78 24.28 -6.92
C PHE A 351 26.19 25.48 -6.15
N SER A 352 26.04 26.64 -6.80
CA SER A 352 25.47 27.84 -6.15
C SER A 352 23.94 27.76 -5.99
N ARG A 353 23.26 26.95 -6.82
CA ARG A 353 21.80 26.87 -6.90
C ARG A 353 21.30 25.42 -6.86
N LEU A 354 21.69 24.68 -5.83
CA LEU A 354 21.22 23.31 -5.60
C LEU A 354 19.79 23.27 -5.01
N THR A 355 18.98 22.33 -5.48
CA THR A 355 17.66 22.02 -4.91
C THR A 355 17.78 21.39 -3.52
N LEU A 356 16.67 21.31 -2.76
CA LEU A 356 16.67 20.66 -1.44
C LEU A 356 17.08 19.18 -1.54
N GLU A 357 16.53 18.45 -2.51
CA GLU A 357 16.86 17.04 -2.76
C GLU A 357 18.32 16.84 -3.14
N GLN A 358 18.90 17.73 -3.97
CA GLN A 358 20.32 17.70 -4.29
C GLN A 358 21.18 17.94 -3.04
N LYS A 359 20.80 18.87 -2.18
CA LYS A 359 21.50 19.12 -0.90
C LYS A 359 21.40 17.90 0.04
N GLU A 360 20.25 17.24 0.09
CA GLU A 360 20.07 16.00 0.85
C GLU A 360 20.96 14.88 0.31
N LEU A 361 21.07 14.72 -1.01
CA LEU A 361 21.98 13.78 -1.64
C LEU A 361 23.45 14.07 -1.30
N CYS A 362 23.85 15.35 -1.32
CA CYS A 362 25.20 15.75 -0.91
C CYS A 362 25.46 15.45 0.57
N ARG A 363 24.47 15.66 1.46
CA ARG A 363 24.58 15.31 2.88
C ARG A 363 24.70 13.80 3.09
N SER A 364 23.91 12.99 2.38
CA SER A 364 24.04 11.54 2.45
C SER A 364 25.39 11.07 1.93
N ARG A 365 25.88 11.64 0.82
CA ARG A 365 27.22 11.34 0.29
C ARG A 365 28.32 11.66 1.30
N LEU A 366 28.27 12.84 1.93
CA LEU A 366 29.23 13.24 2.96
C LEU A 366 29.21 12.29 4.15
N LYS A 367 28.01 11.89 4.62
CA LYS A 367 27.84 10.92 5.71
C LYS A 367 28.48 9.57 5.36
N LEU A 368 28.23 9.04 4.15
CA LEU A 368 28.81 7.78 3.67
C LEU A 368 30.34 7.86 3.52
N LEU A 369 30.87 8.96 2.97
CA LEU A 369 32.32 9.19 2.87
C LEU A 369 32.98 9.24 4.24
N THR A 370 32.35 9.93 5.20
CA THR A 370 32.82 9.99 6.58
C THR A 370 32.87 8.59 7.20
N TYR A 371 31.85 7.76 6.95
CA TYR A 371 31.84 6.38 7.45
C TYR A 371 32.91 5.50 6.81
N LEU A 372 33.21 5.71 5.52
CA LEU A 372 34.27 4.99 4.84
C LEU A 372 35.65 5.38 5.39
N ASP A 373 35.88 6.67 5.65
CA ASP A 373 37.12 7.16 6.30
C ASP A 373 37.29 6.58 7.72
N ARG A 374 36.19 6.51 8.50
CA ARG A 374 36.17 5.86 9.81
C ARG A 374 36.41 4.34 9.71
N LEU A 375 35.92 3.69 8.66
CA LEU A 375 36.13 2.26 8.43
C LEU A 375 37.61 1.98 8.14
N ALA A 376 38.26 2.79 7.31
CA ALA A 376 39.69 2.67 7.01
C ALA A 376 40.55 2.77 8.28
N THR A 377 40.14 3.62 9.23
CA THR A 377 40.81 3.78 10.52
C THR A 377 40.69 2.54 11.42
N TYR A 378 39.65 1.73 11.24
CA TYR A 378 39.31 0.61 12.11
C TYR A 378 39.26 -0.75 11.38
N GLU A 379 39.86 -0.83 10.17
CA GLU A 379 39.76 -1.99 9.28
C GLU A 379 40.37 -3.25 9.95
N GLU A 380 41.53 -3.10 10.61
CA GLU A 380 42.25 -4.22 11.22
C GLU A 380 41.61 -4.79 12.50
N ARG A 381 40.77 -4.01 13.19
CA ARG A 381 40.17 -4.39 14.49
C ARG A 381 38.65 -4.39 14.45
N TYR A 382 38.08 -4.58 13.27
CA TYR A 382 36.67 -4.36 13.05
C TYR A 382 35.76 -5.13 13.99
N ASN A 383 34.81 -4.40 14.56
CA ASN A 383 33.74 -4.91 15.39
C ASN A 383 32.50 -4.09 15.04
N ALA A 384 31.44 -4.78 14.59
CA ALA A 384 30.26 -4.12 14.07
C ALA A 384 29.53 -3.25 15.11
N GLU A 385 29.43 -3.73 16.36
CA GLU A 385 28.73 -3.01 17.43
C GLU A 385 29.48 -1.73 17.82
N PHE A 386 30.79 -1.82 17.94
CA PHE A 386 31.63 -0.66 18.17
C PHE A 386 31.58 0.31 16.98
N PHE A 387 31.78 -0.17 15.75
CA PHE A 387 31.77 0.66 14.55
C PHE A 387 30.45 1.41 14.37
N LYS A 388 29.32 0.78 14.71
CA LYS A 388 27.99 1.39 14.69
C LYS A 388 27.92 2.67 15.50
N THR A 389 28.62 2.72 16.64
CA THR A 389 28.72 3.92 17.48
C THR A 389 29.82 4.86 17.02
N PHE A 390 31.01 4.34 16.70
CA PHE A 390 32.18 5.14 16.33
C PHE A 390 31.96 5.96 15.06
N ARG A 391 31.31 5.38 14.04
CA ARG A 391 31.10 6.03 12.74
C ARG A 391 30.35 7.37 12.84
N SER A 392 29.45 7.52 13.81
CA SER A 392 28.65 8.74 14.03
C SER A 392 29.19 9.66 15.12
N GLN A 393 30.25 9.27 15.82
CA GLN A 393 30.86 10.08 16.87
C GLN A 393 31.74 11.19 16.29
N ASN A 394 31.83 12.28 17.04
CA ASN A 394 32.79 13.34 16.75
C ASN A 394 34.20 12.85 17.13
N ILE A 395 35.13 12.90 16.18
CA ILE A 395 36.48 12.35 16.38
C ILE A 395 37.26 13.05 17.49
N MET A 396 37.04 14.35 17.69
CA MET A 396 37.63 15.10 18.80
C MET A 396 37.06 14.66 20.15
N ALA A 397 35.80 14.21 20.19
CA ALA A 397 35.22 13.64 21.40
C ALA A 397 35.80 12.25 21.65
N SER A 398 35.88 11.39 20.63
CA SER A 398 36.47 10.05 20.74
C SER A 398 37.93 10.11 21.18
N ALA A 399 38.74 11.00 20.61
CA ALA A 399 40.13 11.20 21.00
C ALA A 399 40.29 11.62 22.47
N ARG A 400 39.41 12.51 22.97
CA ARG A 400 39.39 12.90 24.39
C ARG A 400 38.99 11.74 25.30
N THR A 401 38.02 10.92 24.89
CA THR A 401 37.61 9.73 25.65
C THR A 401 38.73 8.70 25.71
N TYR A 402 39.41 8.41 24.60
CA TYR A 402 40.54 7.47 24.60
C TYR A 402 41.72 7.97 25.43
N ALA A 403 41.98 9.28 25.46
CA ALA A 403 42.97 9.85 26.37
C ALA A 403 42.58 9.61 27.84
N ARG A 404 41.31 9.83 28.21
CA ARG A 404 40.82 9.59 29.59
C ARG A 404 40.85 8.13 30.01
N GLU A 405 40.65 7.22 29.06
CA GLU A 405 40.71 5.76 29.27
C GLU A 405 42.14 5.22 29.19
N SER A 406 43.16 6.07 29.00
CA SER A 406 44.57 5.69 28.82
C SER A 406 44.81 4.76 27.63
N ASN A 407 43.96 4.81 26.60
CA ASN A 407 44.09 3.98 25.41
C ASN A 407 45.02 4.64 24.38
N VAL A 408 46.33 4.55 24.64
CA VAL A 408 47.38 5.15 23.80
C VAL A 408 47.32 4.62 22.36
N GLN A 409 47.10 3.31 22.18
CA GLN A 409 47.08 2.69 20.86
C GLN A 409 45.92 3.21 19.99
N ALA A 410 44.72 3.34 20.56
CA ALA A 410 43.59 3.90 19.82
C ALA A 410 43.85 5.37 19.45
N LEU A 411 44.50 6.12 20.33
CA LEU A 411 44.82 7.52 20.10
C LEU A 411 45.91 7.70 19.01
N ASP A 412 46.88 6.79 18.94
CA ASP A 412 47.90 6.74 17.89
C ASP A 412 47.30 6.52 16.50
N ILE A 413 46.40 5.55 16.39
CA ILE A 413 45.65 5.26 15.17
C ILE A 413 44.83 6.49 14.77
N LEU A 414 44.14 7.14 15.71
CA LEU A 414 43.39 8.37 15.43
C LEU A 414 44.28 9.50 14.90
N PHE A 415 45.46 9.72 15.47
CA PHE A 415 46.38 10.75 14.98
C PHE A 415 46.96 10.40 13.60
N THR A 416 47.16 9.12 13.31
CA THR A 416 47.67 8.65 12.00
C THR A 416 46.64 8.89 10.89
N TYR A 417 45.38 8.49 11.09
CA TYR A 417 44.36 8.57 10.04
C TYR A 417 43.62 9.93 10.00
N HIS A 418 43.45 10.61 11.14
CA HIS A 418 42.72 11.89 11.23
C HIS A 418 43.60 13.05 11.70
N GLY A 419 44.89 13.00 11.37
CA GLY A 419 45.86 14.00 11.82
C GLY A 419 45.55 15.44 11.38
N SER A 420 44.93 15.62 10.21
CA SER A 420 44.55 16.95 9.67
C SER A 420 43.63 17.75 10.61
N GLU A 421 42.77 17.06 11.36
CA GLU A 421 41.85 17.63 12.34
C GLU A 421 42.43 17.61 13.76
N LEU A 422 43.02 16.47 14.16
CA LEU A 422 43.40 16.24 15.56
C LEU A 422 44.74 16.87 15.95
N LEU A 423 45.72 16.94 15.03
CA LEU A 423 47.09 17.37 15.40
C LEU A 423 47.16 18.82 15.86
N LYS A 424 46.26 19.69 15.38
CA LYS A 424 46.14 21.09 15.85
C LYS A 424 45.82 21.19 17.35
N HIS A 425 45.17 20.16 17.88
CA HIS A 425 44.75 20.07 19.27
C HIS A 425 45.47 18.95 20.03
N ARG A 426 46.58 18.42 19.48
CA ARG A 426 47.33 17.28 20.02
C ARG A 426 47.58 17.40 21.52
N LEU A 427 48.22 18.49 21.95
CA LEU A 427 48.53 18.72 23.37
C LEU A 427 47.27 18.84 24.25
N ALA A 428 46.22 19.48 23.76
CA ALA A 428 44.96 19.60 24.49
C ALA A 428 44.28 18.24 24.69
N ILE A 429 44.43 17.32 23.73
CA ILE A 429 43.93 15.96 23.84
C ILE A 429 44.77 15.16 24.84
N LEU A 430 46.11 15.19 24.72
CA LEU A 430 47.01 14.46 25.61
C LEU A 430 46.89 14.92 27.08
N ASN A 431 46.56 16.20 27.32
CA ASN A 431 46.30 16.72 28.67
C ASN A 431 45.07 16.08 29.36
N ASN A 432 44.29 15.23 28.68
CA ASN A 432 43.19 14.48 29.27
C ASN A 432 43.61 13.10 29.81
N PHE A 433 44.89 12.70 29.69
CA PHE A 433 45.36 11.47 30.33
C PHE A 433 45.22 11.57 31.86
N PRO A 434 44.74 10.52 32.54
CA PRO A 434 44.76 10.45 33.99
C PRO A 434 46.18 10.63 34.55
N GLU A 435 46.30 11.26 35.71
CA GLU A 435 47.60 11.41 36.40
C GLU A 435 48.25 10.07 36.77
N THR A 436 47.47 8.99 36.80
CA THR A 436 47.95 7.62 37.04
C THR A 436 48.68 7.01 35.84
N THR A 437 48.59 7.61 34.65
CA THR A 437 49.16 7.08 33.42
C THR A 437 50.60 7.55 33.26
N SER A 438 51.54 6.61 33.14
CA SER A 438 52.96 6.94 33.01
C SER A 438 53.24 7.69 31.70
N PRO A 439 54.00 8.81 31.73
CA PRO A 439 54.41 9.51 30.51
C PRO A 439 55.15 8.65 29.49
N HIS A 440 55.81 7.58 29.95
CA HIS A 440 56.52 6.65 29.09
C HIS A 440 55.58 5.92 28.13
N GLU A 441 54.34 5.66 28.54
CA GLU A 441 53.36 4.91 27.76
C GLU A 441 52.86 5.68 26.52
N TYR A 442 52.78 7.01 26.60
CA TYR A 442 52.31 7.86 25.50
C TYR A 442 53.42 8.71 24.86
N THR A 443 54.69 8.37 25.09
CA THR A 443 55.85 9.11 24.53
C THR A 443 55.79 9.21 23.01
N THR A 444 55.36 8.15 22.33
CA THR A 444 55.20 8.12 20.86
C THR A 444 54.18 9.13 20.36
N LEU A 445 53.23 9.53 21.21
CA LEU A 445 52.20 10.51 20.90
C LEU A 445 52.64 11.94 21.18
N LEU A 446 53.83 12.19 21.72
CA LEU A 446 54.35 13.55 21.87
C LEU A 446 54.96 14.07 20.55
N PRO A 447 54.94 15.38 20.28
CA PRO A 447 55.68 15.95 19.16
C PRO A 447 57.16 15.58 19.28
N GLU A 448 57.77 15.13 18.18
CA GLU A 448 59.23 15.01 18.12
C GLU A 448 59.84 16.40 18.29
N ALA A 449 60.86 16.49 19.15
CA ALA A 449 61.49 17.75 19.56
C ALA A 449 62.55 18.21 18.56
#